data_AF-A0A956HU32-F1
#
_entry.id   AF-A0A956HU32-F1
#
_cell.length_a   1.000
_cell.length_b   1.000
_cell.length_c   1.000
_cell.angle_alpha   90.00
_cell.angle_beta   90.00
_cell.angle_gamma   90.00
#
_symmetry.space_group_name_H-M   'P 1'
#
loop_
_entity.id
_entity.type
_entity.pdbx_description
1 polymer ?
#
loop_
_entity_poly.entity_id
_entity_poly.type
_entity_poly.pdbx_seq_one_letter_code
_entity_poly.pdbx_strand_id
1 'polypeptide(L)'
;MDVDELPKNRATITANVEGARVFLDGAFKCETPCSIEVPVGDEVDHELILRKDGYVEVMGKWQPRSVTERAPQLPDLKPADVQINIK
;
A
#
# COMPACT_ATOMS: atom_id res chain seq x y z
N MET A 1 -20.40 12.71 8.55
CA MET A 1 -20.49 11.75 7.44
C MET A 1 -19.74 10.53 7.92
N ASP A 2 -20.44 9.40 8.00
CA ASP A 2 -19.82 8.17 8.49
C ASP A 2 -19.02 7.54 7.35
N VAL A 3 -17.75 7.23 7.61
CA VAL A 3 -16.82 6.69 6.60
C VAL A 3 -17.33 5.35 6.04
N ASP A 4 -18.08 4.61 6.84
CA ASP A 4 -18.69 3.34 6.43
C ASP A 4 -19.78 3.48 5.37
N GLU A 5 -20.38 4.66 5.23
CA GLU A 5 -21.40 4.97 4.21
C GLU A 5 -20.79 5.47 2.89
N LEU A 6 -19.49 5.73 2.87
CA LEU A 6 -18.82 6.19 1.66
C LEU A 6 -18.68 5.08 0.63
N PRO A 7 -18.76 5.43 -0.67
CA PRO A 7 -18.38 4.49 -1.71
C PRO A 7 -16.91 4.09 -1.54
N LYS A 8 -16.62 2.82 -1.79
CA LYS A 8 -15.26 2.29 -1.66
C LYS A 8 -14.62 2.09 -3.02
N ASN A 9 -13.39 2.56 -3.15
CA ASN A 9 -12.50 2.15 -4.22
C ASN A 9 -12.08 0.70 -3.99
N ARG A 10 -11.98 -0.08 -5.07
CA ARG A 10 -11.39 -1.42 -5.06
C ARG A 10 -10.23 -1.45 -6.04
N ALA A 11 -9.01 -1.30 -5.53
CA ALA A 11 -7.81 -1.35 -6.35
C ALA A 11 -6.97 -2.59 -6.05
N THR A 12 -6.29 -3.08 -7.08
CA THR A 12 -5.27 -4.12 -6.96
C THR A 12 -3.94 -3.48 -6.60
N ILE A 13 -3.35 -3.95 -5.50
CA ILE A 13 -2.01 -3.60 -5.05
C ILE A 13 -1.04 -4.66 -5.56
N THR A 14 -0.01 -4.21 -6.25
CA THR A 14 1.09 -5.03 -6.73
C THR A 14 2.42 -4.49 -6.22
N ALA A 15 3.44 -5.33 -6.25
CA ALA A 15 4.81 -4.95 -5.94
C ALA A 15 5.76 -5.62 -6.92
N ASN A 16 7.02 -5.18 -6.95
CA ASN A 16 8.09 -5.83 -7.72
C ASN A 16 8.46 -7.22 -7.20
N VAL A 17 8.07 -7.55 -5.96
CA VAL A 17 8.22 -8.87 -5.34
C VAL A 17 6.87 -9.41 -4.87
N GLU A 18 6.64 -10.71 -5.06
CA GLU A 18 5.43 -11.38 -4.59
C GLU A 18 5.46 -11.61 -3.08
N GLY A 19 4.27 -11.67 -2.48
CA GLY A 19 4.09 -11.94 -1.05
C GLY A 19 4.59 -10.79 -0.16
N ALA A 20 4.57 -9.53 -0.65
CA ALA A 20 4.82 -8.37 0.18
C ALA A 20 3.56 -8.06 0.99
N ARG A 21 3.70 -7.86 2.30
CA ARG A 21 2.60 -7.52 3.20
C ARG A 21 2.15 -6.09 2.93
N VAL A 22 0.85 -5.94 2.70
CA VAL A 22 0.18 -4.66 2.45
C VAL A 22 -0.49 -4.18 3.74
N PHE A 23 -0.14 -2.98 4.17
CA PHE A 23 -0.78 -2.30 5.29
C PHE A 23 -1.46 -1.03 4.79
N LEU A 24 -2.68 -0.78 5.25
CA LEU A 24 -3.41 0.45 5.02
C LEU A 24 -3.78 1.05 6.38
N ASP A 25 -3.36 2.29 6.62
CA ASP A 25 -3.55 3.01 7.88
C ASP A 25 -3.07 2.20 9.10
N GLY A 26 -1.91 1.56 8.94
CA GLY A 26 -1.30 0.70 9.96
C GLY A 26 -1.92 -0.70 10.11
N ALA A 27 -3.07 -0.98 9.48
CA ALA A 27 -3.73 -2.28 9.54
C ALA A 27 -3.29 -3.20 8.40
N PHE A 28 -2.88 -4.44 8.73
CA PHE A 28 -2.60 -5.47 7.73
C PHE A 28 -3.86 -5.80 6.92
N LYS A 29 -3.74 -5.83 5.59
CA LYS A 29 -4.85 -6.15 4.68
C LYS A 29 -4.66 -7.48 3.97
N CYS A 30 -3.51 -7.69 3.34
CA CYS A 30 -3.22 -8.86 2.52
C CYS A 30 -1.73 -8.92 2.11
N GLU A 31 -1.37 -9.90 1.29
CA GLU A 31 -0.06 -9.99 0.64
C GLU A 31 -0.20 -9.80 -0.88
N THR A 32 0.76 -9.12 -1.51
CA THR A 32 0.73 -8.83 -2.95
C THR A 32 0.90 -10.08 -3.82
N PRO A 33 0.26 -10.14 -4.99
CA PRO A 33 -0.76 -9.22 -5.49
C PRO A 33 -2.13 -9.46 -4.81
N CYS A 34 -2.79 -8.39 -4.38
CA CYS A 34 -4.11 -8.47 -3.75
C CYS A 34 -4.96 -7.23 -3.98
N SER A 35 -6.27 -7.31 -3.72
CA SER A 35 -7.18 -6.18 -3.80
C SER A 35 -7.57 -5.68 -2.41
N ILE A 36 -7.56 -4.35 -2.22
CA ILE A 36 -8.00 -3.71 -0.98
C ILE A 36 -9.14 -2.73 -1.26
N GLU A 37 -9.89 -2.37 -0.22
CA GLU A 37 -10.92 -1.34 -0.27
C GLU A 37 -10.51 -0.09 0.50
N VAL A 38 -10.73 1.08 -0.09
CA VAL A 38 -10.43 2.39 0.50
C VAL A 38 -11.61 3.35 0.30
N PRO A 39 -12.07 4.07 1.33
CA PRO A 39 -13.12 5.07 1.19
C PRO A 39 -12.79 6.13 0.13
N VAL A 40 -13.77 6.52 -0.67
CA VAL A 40 -13.65 7.58 -1.67
C VAL A 40 -14.29 8.84 -1.13
N GLY A 41 -13.55 9.95 -1.14
CA GLY A 41 -14.10 11.27 -0.79
C GLY A 41 -14.26 11.53 0.71
N ASP A 42 -13.53 10.80 1.57
CA ASP A 42 -13.39 11.14 2.98
C ASP A 42 -12.41 12.30 3.23
N GLU A 43 -11.72 12.76 2.19
CA GLU A 43 -10.70 13.83 2.24
C GLU A 43 -9.48 13.49 3.11
N VAL A 44 -9.20 12.19 3.27
CA VAL A 44 -8.06 11.69 4.05
C VAL A 44 -6.96 11.14 3.13
N ASP A 45 -5.70 11.48 3.43
CA ASP A 45 -4.54 10.80 2.87
C ASP A 45 -4.34 9.46 3.59
N HIS A 46 -4.82 8.36 3.03
CA HIS A 46 -4.57 7.03 3.58
C HIS A 46 -3.11 6.62 3.39
N GLU A 47 -2.53 5.99 4.40
CA GLU A 47 -1.15 5.51 4.35
C GLU A 47 -1.10 4.07 3.87
N LEU A 48 -0.48 3.84 2.70
CA LEU A 48 -0.24 2.51 2.14
C LEU A 48 1.23 2.15 2.34
N ILE A 49 1.50 1.06 3.06
CA ILE A 49 2.86 0.55 3.31
C ILE A 49 2.99 -0.86 2.74
N LEU A 50 4.10 -1.12 2.05
CA LEU A 50 4.53 -2.46 1.67
C LEU A 50 5.73 -2.89 2.52
N ARG A 51 5.64 -4.10 3.09
CA ARG A 51 6.72 -4.72 3.87
C ARG A 51 7.02 -6.12 3.39
N LYS A 52 8.30 -6.42 3.24
CA LYS A 52 8.79 -7.78 2.99
C LYS A 52 10.04 -8.00 3.83
N ASP A 53 10.14 -9.17 4.45
CA ASP A 53 11.29 -9.50 5.27
C ASP A 53 12.56 -9.53 4.40
N GLY A 54 13.62 -8.87 4.86
CA GLY A 54 14.84 -8.67 4.08
C GLY A 54 14.81 -7.50 3.10
N TYR A 55 13.73 -6.70 3.06
CA TYR A 55 13.60 -5.52 2.20
C TYR A 55 13.36 -4.25 3.01
N VAL A 56 13.81 -3.12 2.47
CA VAL A 56 13.47 -1.77 2.95
C VAL A 56 12.00 -1.52 2.67
N GLU A 57 11.23 -1.16 3.69
CA GLU A 57 9.82 -0.83 3.54
C GLU A 57 9.62 0.41 2.65
N VAL A 58 8.51 0.42 1.92
CA VAL A 58 8.12 1.55 1.08
C VAL A 58 6.72 2.01 1.49
N MET A 59 6.48 3.31 1.40
CA MET A 59 5.24 3.94 1.81
C MET A 59 4.77 4.94 0.74
N GLY A 60 3.46 5.11 0.65
CA GLY A 60 2.84 6.13 -0.18
C GLY A 60 1.50 6.56 0.39
N LYS A 61 1.11 7.78 0.05
CA LYS A 61 -0.20 8.33 0.39
C LYS A 61 -1.19 8.02 -0.71
N TRP A 62 -2.43 7.74 -0.33
CA TRP A 62 -3.51 7.50 -1.27
C TRP A 62 -4.81 8.11 -0.80
N GLN A 63 -5.37 8.99 -1.63
CA GLN A 63 -6.71 9.54 -1.45
C GLN A 63 -7.48 9.28 -2.75
N PRO A 64 -8.20 8.16 -2.86
CA PRO A 64 -8.89 7.82 -4.11
C PRO A 64 -10.00 8.83 -4.40
N ARG A 65 -10.05 9.29 -5.64
CA ARG A 65 -11.05 10.26 -6.15
C ARG A 65 -12.24 9.58 -6.81
N SER A 66 -12.14 8.28 -7.09
CA SER A 66 -13.23 7.48 -7.66
C SER A 66 -13.17 6.02 -7.24
N VAL A 67 -14.29 5.30 -7.38
CA VAL A 67 -14.39 3.87 -7.06
C VAL A 67 -13.59 2.96 -8.01
N THR A 68 -13.21 3.47 -9.18
CA THR A 68 -12.43 2.76 -10.21
C THR A 68 -10.99 3.24 -10.35
N GLU A 69 -10.57 4.20 -9.51
CA GLU A 69 -9.20 4.70 -9.51
C GLU A 69 -8.20 3.56 -9.24
N ARG A 70 -7.07 3.57 -9.95
CA ARG A 70 -5.99 2.61 -9.69
C ARG A 70 -5.21 3.04 -8.45
N ALA A 71 -4.72 2.07 -7.70
CA ALA A 71 -3.82 2.33 -6.59
C ALA A 71 -2.57 3.09 -7.05
N PRO A 72 -1.96 3.91 -6.17
CA PRO A 72 -0.71 4.58 -6.48
C PRO A 72 0.39 3.55 -6.73
N GLN A 73 1.29 3.85 -7.65
CA GLN A 73 2.50 3.05 -7.82
C GLN A 73 3.48 3.39 -6.71
N LEU A 74 3.78 2.40 -5.87
CA LEU A 74 4.78 2.53 -4.83
C LEU A 74 6.19 2.27 -5.40
N PRO A 75 7.25 2.83 -4.78
CA PRO A 75 8.62 2.49 -5.14
C PRO A 75 8.89 0.99 -5.02
N ASP A 76 9.83 0.48 -5.81
CA ASP A 76 10.26 -0.91 -5.70
C ASP A 76 10.86 -1.19 -4.31
N LEU A 77 10.46 -2.33 -3.73
CA LEU A 77 11.10 -2.88 -2.54
C LEU A 77 12.56 -3.23 -2.87
N LYS A 78 13.49 -2.67 -2.10
CA LYS A 78 14.94 -2.93 -2.26
C LYS A 78 15.44 -3.81 -1.11
N PRO A 79 16.31 -4.80 -1.35
CA PRO A 79 16.91 -5.60 -0.28
C PRO A 79 17.60 -4.70 0.76
N ALA A 80 17.39 -5.00 2.04
CA ALA A 80 18.00 -4.26 3.16
C ALA A 80 19.51 -4.52 3.28
N ASP A 81 19.99 -5.66 2.76
CA ASP A 81 21.36 -6.15 2.89
C ASP A 81 22.40 -5.41 2.01
N VAL A 82 22.04 -4.32 1.34
CA VAL A 82 22.98 -3.54 0.48
C VAL A 82 24.01 -2.72 1.31
N GLN A 83 24.10 -2.92 2.63
CA GLN A 83 25.15 -2.34 3.48
C GLN A 83 25.92 -3.41 4.26
N ILE A 84 26.80 -4.16 3.58
CA ILE A 84 27.95 -4.79 4.25
C ILE A 84 29.22 -4.24 3.57
N ASN A 85 29.53 -2.97 3.83
CA ASN A 85 30.89 -2.47 3.66
C ASN A 85 31.65 -2.78 4.96
N ILE A 86 32.24 -3.97 5.02
CA ILE A 86 33.31 -4.28 5.98
C ILE A 86 34.53 -3.49 5.50
N LYS A 87 34.96 -2.49 6.27
CA LYS A 87 36.24 -1.83 6.07
C LYS A 87 37.19 -2.24 7.18
#